data_AF-A0A4V1SBY9-F1
#
_entry.id   AF-A0A4V1SBY9-F1
#
_cell.length_a   1.000
_cell.length_b   1.000
_cell.length_c   1.000
_cell.angle_alpha   90.00
_cell.angle_beta   90.00
_cell.angle_gamma   90.00
#
_symmetry.space_group_name_H-M   'P 1'
#
loop_
_entity.id
_entity.type
_entity.pdbx_description
1 polymer ?
#
loop_
_entity_poly.entity_id
_entity_poly.type
_entity_poly.pdbx_seq_one_letter_code
_entity_poly.pdbx_strand_id
1 'polypeptide(L)'
;MPNPYLMLVIAVVICLMLPIAWFSPRSHGFRRTTGVIYLGITLCLVGYPLAATVYHLVSDPGLRSAVPSRFAFSLHRSLSSKLPDYIERRIESKVASTLNRFQITATESPVYGAFFYLQAVERLQEQWLADPSLSKEAPAVTGADAIEASLRIMLDPDHAHWIRAYWGEDHMTEENCFYRMLVIGCITSHHNLTKETRHLPLLKTTVEDLVKEIDSSSTGLIDDYPDQCFPCDVVCCIAMIEHASKALGEDRSGWAKQAMTRVMENFPSGLPPYMAHAPTGAAQEPSRGCTNGFFFTYSAGLAPDDSPVWYRAYVDEFWQENLLAAGWREFSNESDAPP
;
A
#
# COMPACT_ATOMS: atom_id res chain seq x y z
N MET A 1 -17.66 -5.39 16.96
CA MET A 1 -17.99 -4.21 17.80
C MET A 1 -18.45 -3.10 16.86
N PRO A 2 -19.55 -2.37 17.14
CA PRO A 2 -19.99 -1.29 16.26
C PRO A 2 -18.92 -0.20 16.19
N ASN A 3 -18.69 0.32 14.98
CA ASN A 3 -17.69 1.35 14.72
C ASN A 3 -17.93 2.57 15.63
N PRO A 4 -16.96 3.00 16.45
CA PRO A 4 -17.14 4.11 17.38
C PRO A 4 -17.55 5.42 16.68
N TYR A 5 -17.16 5.62 15.42
CA TYR A 5 -17.60 6.76 14.61
C TYR A 5 -19.07 6.66 14.21
N LEU A 6 -19.54 5.47 13.84
CA LEU A 6 -20.96 5.27 13.53
C LEU A 6 -21.82 5.42 14.78
N MET A 7 -21.36 4.92 15.93
CA MET A 7 -22.02 5.12 17.22
C MET A 7 -22.04 6.59 17.63
N LEU A 8 -20.96 7.34 17.39
CA LEU A 8 -20.91 8.79 17.62
C LEU A 8 -21.89 9.53 16.70
N VAL A 9 -21.94 9.21 15.41
CA VAL A 9 -22.88 9.83 14.45
C VAL A 9 -24.32 9.50 14.82
N ILE A 10 -24.63 8.24 15.14
CA ILE A 10 -25.96 7.82 15.60
C ILE A 10 -26.31 8.52 16.91
N ALA A 11 -25.39 8.59 17.88
CA ALA A 11 -25.61 9.30 19.13
C ALA A 11 -25.83 10.80 18.91
N VAL A 12 -25.05 11.44 18.04
CA VAL A 12 -25.24 12.86 17.68
C VAL A 12 -26.60 13.07 17.01
N VAL A 13 -26.99 12.22 16.07
CA VAL A 13 -28.30 12.30 15.40
C VAL A 13 -29.44 12.09 16.40
N ILE A 14 -29.37 11.05 17.26
CA ILE A 14 -30.39 10.77 18.27
C ILE A 14 -30.45 11.88 19.33
N CYS A 15 -29.30 12.35 19.84
CA CYS A 15 -29.24 13.47 20.78
C CYS A 15 -29.69 14.80 20.17
N LEU A 16 -29.64 14.96 18.84
CA LEU A 16 -30.22 16.10 18.14
C LEU A 16 -31.74 15.93 17.91
N MET A 17 -32.23 14.70 17.79
CA MET A 17 -33.65 14.38 17.62
C MET A 17 -34.45 14.33 18.94
N LEU A 18 -33.83 13.95 20.05
CA LEU A 18 -34.50 13.88 21.37
C LEU A 18 -35.01 15.24 21.89
N PRO A 19 -34.29 16.37 21.73
CA PRO A 19 -34.81 17.71 22.02
C PRO A 19 -36.01 18.09 21.16
N ILE A 20 -36.12 17.58 19.93
CA ILE A 20 -37.25 17.81 19.02
C ILE A 20 -38.51 17.08 19.51
N ALA A 21 -38.35 15.87 20.03
CA ALA A 21 -39.45 15.09 20.58
C ALA A 21 -39.95 15.64 21.93
N TRP A 22 -39.07 16.27 22.73
CA TRP A 22 -39.40 16.73 24.07
C TRP A 22 -39.74 18.22 24.18
N PHE A 23 -39.21 19.08 23.30
CA PHE A 23 -39.58 20.49 23.23
C PHE A 23 -40.61 20.75 22.12
N SER A 24 -41.85 20.93 22.56
CA SER A 24 -42.99 21.30 21.73
C SER A 24 -42.75 22.57 20.87
N PRO A 25 -43.32 22.64 19.65
CA PRO A 25 -42.77 23.39 18.50
C PRO A 25 -43.15 24.88 18.43
N ARG A 26 -43.30 25.60 19.54
CA ARG A 26 -43.89 26.96 19.51
C ARG A 26 -42.90 28.13 19.57
N SER A 27 -41.67 27.87 20.01
CA SER A 27 -40.63 28.90 20.01
C SER A 27 -40.03 29.01 18.61
N HIS A 28 -40.40 30.07 17.90
CA HIS A 28 -39.80 30.44 16.62
C HIS A 28 -38.27 30.59 16.72
N GLY A 29 -37.76 31.00 17.88
CA GLY A 29 -36.32 31.05 18.16
C GLY A 29 -35.66 29.67 18.17
N PHE A 30 -36.26 28.69 18.85
CA PHE A 30 -35.72 27.32 18.90
C PHE A 30 -35.64 26.69 17.51
N ARG A 31 -36.71 26.78 16.71
CA ARG A 31 -36.72 26.25 15.34
C ARG A 31 -35.66 26.89 14.43
N ARG A 32 -35.44 28.19 14.55
CA ARG A 32 -34.39 28.90 13.79
C ARG A 32 -33.00 28.40 14.19
N THR A 33 -32.71 28.33 15.48
CA THR A 33 -31.40 27.86 15.98
C THR A 33 -31.12 26.43 15.54
N THR A 34 -32.06 25.50 15.75
CA THR A 34 -31.87 24.10 15.35
C THR A 34 -31.76 23.95 13.83
N GLY A 35 -32.53 24.74 13.06
CA GLY A 35 -32.43 24.77 11.59
C GLY A 35 -31.06 25.23 11.10
N VAL A 36 -30.46 26.24 11.73
CA VAL A 36 -29.09 26.70 11.42
C VAL A 36 -28.06 25.62 11.76
N ILE A 37 -28.22 24.93 12.89
CA ILE A 37 -27.33 23.82 13.27
C ILE A 37 -27.39 22.69 12.23
N TYR A 38 -28.60 22.25 11.84
CA TYR A 38 -28.75 21.21 10.83
C TYR A 38 -28.22 21.61 9.46
N LEU A 39 -28.47 22.86 9.05
CA LEU A 39 -27.90 23.38 7.82
C LEU A 39 -26.36 23.38 7.88
N GLY A 40 -25.78 23.82 8.99
CA GLY A 40 -24.33 23.78 9.21
C GLY A 40 -23.76 22.37 9.13
N ILE A 41 -24.37 21.40 9.82
CA ILE A 41 -23.95 19.99 9.77
C ILE A 41 -24.06 19.41 8.35
N THR A 42 -25.17 19.70 7.66
CA THR A 42 -25.41 19.21 6.28
C THR A 42 -24.39 19.80 5.31
N LEU A 43 -24.11 21.10 5.40
CA LEU A 43 -23.09 21.75 4.59
C LEU A 43 -21.69 21.21 4.89
N CYS A 44 -21.37 20.92 6.15
CA CYS A 44 -20.05 20.40 6.53
C CYS A 44 -19.84 18.92 6.17
N LEU A 45 -20.83 18.05 6.37
CA LEU A 45 -20.69 16.60 6.21
C LEU A 45 -21.09 16.08 4.82
N VAL A 46 -21.92 16.84 4.09
CA VAL A 46 -22.42 16.43 2.77
C VAL A 46 -22.03 17.45 1.70
N GLY A 47 -22.38 18.72 1.92
CA GLY A 47 -22.15 19.77 0.93
C GLY A 47 -20.66 19.96 0.59
N TYR A 48 -19.81 20.07 1.62
CA TYR A 48 -18.37 20.29 1.47
C TYR A 48 -17.65 19.09 0.84
N PRO A 49 -17.80 17.84 1.33
CA PRO A 49 -17.15 16.70 0.69
C PRO A 49 -17.60 16.49 -0.77
N LEU A 50 -18.89 16.69 -1.06
CA LEU A 50 -19.41 16.63 -2.43
C LEU A 50 -18.77 17.70 -3.32
N ALA A 51 -18.79 18.96 -2.87
CA ALA A 51 -18.21 20.07 -3.62
C ALA A 51 -16.69 19.90 -3.83
N ALA A 52 -15.95 19.45 -2.81
CA ALA A 52 -14.52 19.19 -2.90
C ALA A 52 -14.22 18.03 -3.86
N THR A 53 -14.98 16.94 -3.80
CA THR A 53 -14.84 15.79 -4.70
C THR A 53 -15.10 16.20 -6.15
N VAL A 54 -16.21 16.91 -6.41
CA VAL A 54 -16.53 17.42 -7.75
C VAL A 54 -15.46 18.40 -8.25
N TYR A 55 -14.99 19.30 -7.39
CA TYR A 55 -13.93 20.23 -7.74
C TYR A 55 -12.67 19.48 -8.17
N HIS A 56 -12.20 18.49 -7.40
CA HIS A 56 -11.02 17.73 -7.75
C HIS A 56 -11.22 16.89 -9.02
N LEU A 57 -12.35 16.19 -9.17
CA LEU A 57 -12.66 15.41 -10.37
C LEU A 57 -12.63 16.27 -11.64
N VAL A 58 -13.14 17.50 -11.58
CA VAL A 58 -13.17 18.41 -12.73
C VAL A 58 -11.81 19.06 -12.96
N SER A 59 -11.17 19.57 -11.91
CA SER A 59 -9.96 20.41 -12.01
C SER A 59 -8.64 19.63 -12.06
N ASP A 60 -8.61 18.39 -11.59
CA ASP A 60 -7.41 17.56 -11.59
C ASP A 60 -7.49 16.47 -12.67
N PRO A 61 -6.81 16.66 -13.82
CA PRO A 61 -6.82 15.67 -14.89
C PRO A 61 -6.19 14.33 -14.48
N GLY A 62 -5.31 14.33 -13.47
CA GLY A 62 -4.66 13.11 -12.97
C GLY A 62 -5.59 12.15 -12.25
N LEU A 63 -6.81 12.58 -11.89
CA LEU A 63 -7.85 11.69 -11.36
C LEU A 63 -8.63 10.96 -12.46
N ARG A 64 -8.48 11.37 -13.73
CA ARG A 64 -9.22 10.84 -14.88
C ARG A 64 -8.32 10.27 -15.97
N SER A 65 -7.01 10.34 -15.78
CA SER A 65 -6.00 9.91 -16.75
C SER A 65 -4.69 9.57 -16.03
N ALA A 66 -3.73 9.01 -16.75
CA ALA A 66 -2.44 8.60 -16.18
C ALA A 66 -1.44 9.76 -15.94
N VAL A 67 -1.88 11.02 -15.93
CA VAL A 67 -1.00 12.17 -15.66
C VAL A 67 -0.85 12.42 -14.15
N PRO A 68 0.22 13.10 -13.69
CA PRO A 68 0.39 13.45 -12.28
C PRO A 68 -0.82 14.19 -11.69
N SER A 69 -1.27 13.76 -10.52
CA SER A 69 -2.43 14.34 -9.82
C SER A 69 -2.01 15.35 -8.76
N ARG A 70 -2.53 16.59 -8.84
CA ARG A 70 -2.34 17.62 -7.78
C ARG A 70 -2.98 17.20 -6.46
N PHE A 71 -4.06 16.43 -6.50
CA PHE A 71 -4.69 15.84 -5.34
C PHE A 71 -3.72 14.91 -4.60
N ALA A 72 -2.94 14.09 -5.32
CA ALA A 72 -1.93 13.21 -4.69
C ALA A 72 -0.87 14.01 -3.91
N PHE A 73 -0.38 15.14 -4.46
CA PHE A 73 0.54 16.04 -3.73
C PHE A 73 -0.09 16.67 -2.48
N SER A 74 -1.38 17.04 -2.54
CA SER A 74 -2.11 17.57 -1.39
C SER A 74 -2.33 16.51 -0.31
N LEU A 75 -2.67 15.28 -0.72
CA LEU A 75 -2.85 14.15 0.16
C LEU A 75 -1.53 13.79 0.85
N HIS A 76 -0.43 13.71 0.09
CA HIS A 76 0.92 13.54 0.61
C HIS A 76 1.20 14.52 1.74
N ARG A 77 1.06 15.83 1.51
CA ARG A 77 1.33 16.85 2.54
C ARG A 77 0.47 16.66 3.81
N SER A 78 -0.81 16.30 3.64
CA SER A 78 -1.70 16.05 4.79
C SER A 78 -1.31 14.80 5.57
N LEU A 79 -0.80 13.77 4.90
CA LEU A 79 -0.30 12.55 5.51
C LEU A 79 1.04 12.81 6.20
N SER A 80 1.99 13.45 5.52
CA SER A 80 3.32 13.79 6.04
C SER A 80 3.26 14.54 7.37
N SER A 81 2.27 15.40 7.58
CA SER A 81 2.12 16.13 8.84
C SER A 81 1.55 15.30 10.00
N LYS A 82 1.05 14.08 9.75
CA LYS A 82 0.36 13.23 10.74
C LYS A 82 1.12 11.93 11.02
N LEU A 83 1.84 11.41 10.02
CA LEU A 83 2.56 10.14 10.13
C LEU A 83 3.59 10.11 11.28
N PRO A 84 4.42 11.16 11.48
CA PRO A 84 5.43 11.13 12.54
C PRO A 84 4.83 10.86 13.92
N ASP A 85 3.84 11.66 14.34
CA ASP A 85 3.17 11.50 15.63
C ASP A 85 2.46 10.14 15.80
N TYR A 86 1.96 9.55 14.71
CA TYR A 86 1.39 8.21 14.75
C TYR A 86 2.48 7.16 14.97
N ILE A 87 3.57 7.24 14.21
CA ILE A 87 4.68 6.29 14.25
C ILE A 87 5.40 6.34 15.60
N GLU A 88 5.70 7.52 16.13
CA GLU A 88 6.36 7.66 17.43
C GLU A 88 5.53 7.01 18.54
N ARG A 89 4.24 7.35 18.62
CA ARG A 89 3.34 6.72 19.62
C ARG A 89 3.26 5.21 19.45
N ARG A 90 3.30 4.72 18.21
CA ARG A 90 3.24 3.31 17.91
C ARG A 90 4.50 2.59 18.43
N ILE A 91 5.69 3.11 18.14
CA ILE A 91 6.98 2.58 18.62
C ILE A 91 7.04 2.67 20.15
N GLU A 92 6.76 3.85 20.73
CA GLU A 92 6.81 4.08 22.18
C GLU A 92 5.88 3.14 22.97
N SER A 93 4.70 2.85 22.42
CA SER A 93 3.72 1.97 23.07
C SER A 93 4.19 0.51 23.16
N LYS A 94 5.18 0.10 22.35
CA LYS A 94 5.65 -1.28 22.19
C LYS A 94 4.55 -2.29 21.87
N VAL A 95 3.38 -1.84 21.45
CA VAL A 95 2.24 -2.74 21.21
C VAL A 95 2.59 -3.80 20.16
N ALA A 96 3.48 -3.51 19.20
CA ALA A 96 3.90 -4.46 18.18
C ALA A 96 4.50 -5.77 18.74
N SER A 97 5.27 -5.71 19.84
CA SER A 97 5.82 -6.90 20.50
C SER A 97 4.80 -7.72 21.29
N THR A 98 3.56 -7.26 21.37
CA THR A 98 2.45 -7.94 22.07
C THR A 98 1.49 -8.63 21.12
N LEU A 99 1.60 -8.35 19.81
CA LEU A 99 0.69 -8.87 18.79
C LEU A 99 1.12 -10.26 18.34
N ASN A 100 0.15 -11.14 18.10
CA ASN A 100 0.40 -12.44 17.52
C ASN A 100 0.15 -12.46 16.00
N ARG A 101 0.60 -13.53 15.33
CA ARG A 101 0.51 -13.72 13.87
C ARG A 101 -0.91 -13.71 13.28
N PHE A 102 -1.96 -13.91 14.09
CA PHE A 102 -3.34 -13.86 13.62
C PHE A 102 -3.90 -12.43 13.60
N GLN A 103 -3.16 -11.45 14.13
CA GLN A 103 -3.52 -10.04 14.13
C GLN A 103 -2.90 -9.31 12.92
N ILE A 104 -2.98 -9.94 11.75
CA ILE A 104 -2.37 -9.55 10.47
C ILE A 104 -2.40 -8.03 10.24
N THR A 105 -3.59 -7.42 10.27
CA THR A 105 -3.73 -5.97 10.04
C THR A 105 -2.93 -5.14 11.06
N ALA A 106 -2.91 -5.54 12.32
CA ALA A 106 -2.21 -4.80 13.36
C ALA A 106 -0.69 -5.01 13.31
N THR A 107 -0.21 -6.14 12.78
CA THR A 107 1.22 -6.45 12.63
C THR A 107 1.80 -5.86 11.35
N GLU A 108 1.14 -6.07 10.21
CA GLU A 108 1.67 -5.72 8.89
C GLU A 108 1.39 -4.27 8.47
N SER A 109 0.17 -3.75 8.72
CA SER A 109 -0.22 -2.43 8.19
C SER A 109 0.73 -1.28 8.56
N PRO A 110 1.35 -1.22 9.76
CA PRO A 110 2.30 -0.15 10.06
C PRO A 110 3.55 -0.16 9.16
N VAL A 111 4.17 -1.33 8.94
CA VAL A 111 5.37 -1.46 8.10
C VAL A 111 5.04 -1.40 6.62
N TYR A 112 3.91 -1.99 6.21
CA TYR A 112 3.39 -1.91 4.85
C TYR A 112 3.00 -0.46 4.48
N GLY A 113 2.39 0.26 5.42
CA GLY A 113 2.06 1.68 5.26
C GLY A 113 3.30 2.56 5.13
N ALA A 114 4.35 2.29 5.90
CA ALA A 114 5.64 2.97 5.77
C ALA A 114 6.29 2.71 4.40
N PHE A 115 6.31 1.46 3.95
CA PHE A 115 6.80 1.06 2.63
C PHE A 115 6.07 1.82 1.52
N PHE A 116 4.73 1.77 1.48
CA PHE A 116 3.97 2.47 0.45
C PHE A 116 4.09 3.98 0.52
N TYR A 117 4.13 4.55 1.73
CA TYR A 117 4.35 5.98 1.88
C TYR A 117 5.68 6.39 1.25
N LEU A 118 6.78 5.69 1.56
CA LEU A 118 8.10 5.99 1.00
C LEU A 118 8.16 5.81 -0.53
N GLN A 119 7.60 4.72 -1.06
CA GLN A 119 7.50 4.51 -2.51
C GLN A 119 6.69 5.62 -3.18
N ALA A 120 5.56 6.03 -2.59
CA ALA A 120 4.74 7.11 -3.12
C ALA A 120 5.46 8.47 -3.08
N VAL A 121 6.20 8.78 -2.00
CA VAL A 121 6.97 10.02 -1.88
C VAL A 121 8.05 10.07 -2.97
N GLU A 122 8.73 8.95 -3.22
CA GLU A 122 9.75 8.85 -4.26
C GLU A 122 9.16 9.12 -5.65
N ARG A 123 8.03 8.48 -6.01
CA ARG A 123 7.35 8.74 -7.29
C ARG A 123 6.83 10.17 -7.41
N LEU A 124 6.29 10.74 -6.33
CA LEU A 124 5.88 12.15 -6.32
C LEU A 124 7.07 13.10 -6.47
N GLN A 125 8.22 12.75 -5.88
CA GLN A 125 9.46 13.53 -5.99
C GLN A 125 9.97 13.53 -7.44
N GLU A 126 9.94 12.38 -8.11
CA GLU A 126 10.28 12.28 -9.54
C GLU A 126 9.34 13.12 -10.42
N GLN A 127 8.03 13.04 -10.17
CA GLN A 127 7.04 13.85 -10.89
C GLN A 127 7.26 15.35 -10.66
N TRP A 128 7.59 15.76 -9.43
CA TRP A 128 7.89 17.16 -9.12
C TRP A 128 9.19 17.65 -9.78
N LEU A 129 10.21 16.79 -9.88
CA LEU A 129 11.44 17.13 -10.61
C LEU A 129 11.17 17.34 -12.10
N ALA A 130 10.24 16.57 -12.68
CA ALA A 130 9.81 16.74 -14.06
C ALA A 130 8.92 17.98 -14.27
N ASP A 131 8.02 18.28 -13.31
CA ASP A 131 7.16 19.47 -13.33
C ASP A 131 7.02 20.08 -11.92
N PRO A 132 7.83 21.08 -11.57
CA PRO A 132 7.75 21.77 -10.29
C PRO A 132 6.44 22.56 -10.08
N SER A 133 5.60 22.73 -11.10
CA SER A 133 4.30 23.44 -10.98
C SER A 133 3.23 22.61 -10.25
N LEU A 134 3.48 21.31 -10.04
CA LEU A 134 2.58 20.37 -9.36
C LEU A 134 2.45 20.67 -7.86
N SER A 135 3.52 21.18 -7.22
CA SER A 135 3.54 21.58 -5.82
C SER A 135 4.57 22.69 -5.58
N LYS A 136 4.26 23.61 -4.66
CA LYS A 136 5.16 24.72 -4.29
C LYS A 136 6.52 24.24 -3.75
N GLU A 137 6.50 23.12 -3.04
CA GLU A 137 7.66 22.53 -2.41
C GLU A 137 7.75 21.06 -2.81
N ALA A 138 8.99 20.57 -2.89
CA ALA A 138 9.31 19.20 -3.22
C ALA A 138 8.77 18.23 -2.14
N PRO A 139 8.23 17.06 -2.53
CA PRO A 139 7.79 16.03 -1.58
C PRO A 139 8.83 15.67 -0.53
N ALA A 140 10.11 15.52 -0.91
CA ALA A 140 11.20 15.23 0.02
C ALA A 140 11.36 16.31 1.12
N VAL A 141 11.00 17.56 0.83
CA VAL A 141 11.04 18.67 1.81
C VAL A 141 9.81 18.64 2.69
N THR A 142 8.61 18.61 2.09
CA THR A 142 7.35 18.63 2.87
C THR A 142 7.12 17.35 3.68
N GLY A 143 7.81 16.26 3.30
CA GLY A 143 7.70 14.94 3.88
C GLY A 143 8.86 14.54 4.79
N ALA A 144 9.84 15.41 5.03
CA ALA A 144 11.12 15.06 5.68
C ALA A 144 10.94 14.24 6.97
N ASP A 145 10.16 14.73 7.94
CA ASP A 145 9.94 14.04 9.22
C ASP A 145 9.23 12.70 9.05
N ALA A 146 8.31 12.60 8.09
CA ALA A 146 7.57 11.38 7.82
C ALA A 146 8.40 10.34 7.05
N ILE A 147 9.35 10.78 6.21
CA ILE A 147 10.33 9.90 5.57
C ILE A 147 11.21 9.23 6.64
N GLU A 148 11.73 10.03 7.58
CA GLU A 148 12.52 9.51 8.70
C GLU A 148 11.71 8.57 9.60
N ALA A 149 10.50 8.97 10.00
CA ALA A 149 9.64 8.14 10.82
C ALA A 149 9.29 6.81 10.13
N SER A 150 9.03 6.84 8.82
CA SER A 150 8.70 5.63 8.05
C SER A 150 9.86 4.64 7.99
N LEU A 151 11.09 5.11 7.82
CA LEU A 151 12.25 4.21 7.92
C LEU A 151 12.40 3.66 9.34
N ARG A 152 12.20 4.50 10.36
CA ARG A 152 12.35 4.11 11.77
C ARG A 152 11.38 3.00 12.18
N ILE A 153 10.10 3.06 11.79
CA ILE A 153 9.15 1.98 12.11
C ILE A 153 9.45 0.68 11.35
N MET A 154 9.99 0.78 10.12
CA MET A 154 10.40 -0.40 9.36
C MET A 154 11.55 -1.15 10.04
N LEU A 155 12.53 -0.40 10.55
CA LEU A 155 13.72 -0.93 11.21
C LEU A 155 13.54 -1.15 12.72
N ASP A 156 12.36 -0.90 13.26
CA ASP A 156 12.06 -1.12 14.67
C ASP A 156 11.96 -2.63 14.97
N PRO A 157 12.75 -3.16 15.93
CA PRO A 157 12.78 -4.59 16.20
C PRO A 157 11.45 -5.13 16.74
N ASP A 158 10.62 -4.32 17.42
CA ASP A 158 9.31 -4.79 17.91
C ASP A 158 8.34 -4.99 16.74
N HIS A 159 8.46 -4.24 15.65
CA HIS A 159 7.63 -4.41 14.44
C HIS A 159 8.02 -5.64 13.60
N ALA A 160 9.19 -6.22 13.82
CA ALA A 160 9.59 -7.52 13.29
C ALA A 160 9.16 -8.71 14.18
N HIS A 161 8.48 -8.49 15.30
CA HIS A 161 8.14 -9.55 16.26
C HIS A 161 7.33 -10.69 15.65
N TRP A 162 6.32 -10.36 14.84
CA TRP A 162 5.44 -11.35 14.22
C TRP A 162 6.17 -12.19 13.15
N ILE A 163 7.15 -11.59 12.46
CA ILE A 163 8.04 -12.29 11.54
C ILE A 163 8.94 -13.27 12.29
N ARG A 164 9.51 -12.86 13.43
CA ARG A 164 10.28 -13.76 14.30
C ARG A 164 9.44 -14.93 14.82
N ALA A 165 8.13 -14.74 14.99
CA ALA A 165 7.23 -15.84 15.33
C ALA A 165 7.03 -16.87 14.19
N TYR A 166 7.33 -16.51 12.94
CA TYR A 166 7.36 -17.43 11.80
C TYR A 166 8.75 -18.04 11.57
N TRP A 167 9.78 -17.20 11.51
CA TRP A 167 11.12 -17.59 11.03
C TRP A 167 12.18 -17.72 12.14
N GLY A 168 11.85 -17.39 13.40
CA GLY A 168 12.80 -17.36 14.50
C GLY A 168 13.67 -16.11 14.53
N GLU A 169 14.72 -16.10 15.35
CA GLU A 169 15.60 -14.93 15.53
C GLU A 169 16.38 -14.60 14.25
N ASP A 170 16.75 -15.62 13.47
CA ASP A 170 17.50 -15.50 12.22
C ASP A 170 16.60 -15.19 11.00
N HIS A 171 15.42 -14.59 11.22
CA HIS A 171 14.43 -14.23 10.20
C HIS A 171 14.91 -13.36 9.01
N MET A 172 16.15 -12.88 9.04
CA MET A 172 16.75 -12.10 7.96
C MET A 172 17.72 -12.94 7.09
N THR A 173 17.93 -14.22 7.39
CA THR A 173 18.98 -15.04 6.76
C THR A 173 18.49 -16.22 5.92
N GLU A 174 17.24 -16.68 6.09
CA GLU A 174 16.67 -17.78 5.29
C GLU A 174 15.23 -17.46 4.89
N GLU A 175 15.00 -17.41 3.57
CA GLU A 175 13.74 -17.02 2.93
C GLU A 175 13.11 -15.80 3.63
N ASN A 176 11.79 -15.63 3.79
CA ASN A 176 11.16 -14.38 4.27
C ASN A 176 11.14 -13.25 3.24
N CYS A 177 10.71 -13.60 2.02
CA CYS A 177 10.62 -12.69 0.87
C CYS A 177 9.84 -11.40 1.19
N PHE A 178 8.61 -11.52 1.70
CA PHE A 178 7.75 -10.39 2.03
C PHE A 178 8.42 -9.34 2.91
N TYR A 179 8.90 -9.71 4.11
CA TYR A 179 9.44 -8.72 5.03
C TYR A 179 10.75 -8.11 4.52
N ARG A 180 11.64 -8.92 3.94
CA ARG A 180 12.92 -8.47 3.39
C ARG A 180 12.73 -7.54 2.20
N MET A 181 11.71 -7.78 1.37
CA MET A 181 11.28 -6.85 0.31
C MET A 181 10.88 -5.48 0.88
N LEU A 182 10.12 -5.43 1.98
CA LEU A 182 9.76 -4.18 2.64
C LEU A 182 10.98 -3.43 3.18
N VAL A 183 11.94 -4.15 3.77
CA VAL A 183 13.22 -3.58 4.25
C VAL A 183 14.00 -2.97 3.08
N ILE A 184 14.16 -3.72 1.97
CA ILE A 184 14.85 -3.25 0.77
C ILE A 184 14.20 -1.98 0.24
N GLY A 185 12.89 -1.99 0.02
CA GLY A 185 12.17 -0.84 -0.53
C GLY A 185 12.22 0.39 0.38
N CYS A 186 12.06 0.22 1.69
CA CYS A 186 12.13 1.33 2.65
C CYS A 186 13.52 1.97 2.69
N ILE A 187 14.59 1.17 2.81
CA ILE A 187 15.96 1.70 2.86
C ILE A 187 16.31 2.37 1.54
N THR A 188 15.92 1.77 0.41
CA THR A 188 16.21 2.30 -0.92
C THR A 188 15.52 3.64 -1.14
N SER A 189 14.20 3.74 -0.90
CA SER A 189 13.47 5.00 -1.06
C SER A 189 13.97 6.07 -0.10
N HIS A 190 14.28 5.72 1.16
CA HIS A 190 14.89 6.66 2.10
C HIS A 190 16.22 7.18 1.57
N HIS A 191 17.14 6.31 1.16
CA HIS A 191 18.40 6.71 0.55
C HIS A 191 18.20 7.61 -0.67
N ASN A 192 17.28 7.27 -1.56
CA ASN A 192 17.03 8.05 -2.77
C ASN A 192 16.50 9.45 -2.46
N LEU A 193 15.69 9.60 -1.40
CA LEU A 193 15.11 10.86 -0.95
C LEU A 193 16.07 11.73 -0.12
N THR A 194 16.86 11.14 0.77
CA THR A 194 17.68 11.86 1.77
C THR A 194 19.17 11.87 1.44
N LYS A 195 19.62 10.94 0.59
CA LYS A 195 21.02 10.62 0.30
C LYS A 195 21.79 10.04 1.49
N GLU A 196 21.11 9.66 2.57
CA GLU A 196 21.75 9.02 3.72
C GLU A 196 22.24 7.61 3.38
N THR A 197 23.45 7.26 3.79
CA THR A 197 24.09 5.98 3.43
C THR A 197 24.17 4.99 4.59
N ARG A 198 23.69 5.36 5.78
CA ARG A 198 23.86 4.60 7.03
C ARG A 198 23.40 3.14 6.92
N HIS A 199 22.33 2.90 6.19
CA HIS A 199 21.69 1.59 6.07
C HIS A 199 22.05 0.82 4.78
N LEU A 200 22.92 1.38 3.93
CA LEU A 200 23.36 0.69 2.70
C LEU A 200 24.06 -0.65 2.96
N PRO A 201 24.86 -0.86 4.03
CA PRO A 201 25.40 -2.18 4.32
C PRO A 201 24.32 -3.25 4.55
N LEU A 202 23.28 -2.91 5.31
CA LEU A 202 22.13 -3.81 5.52
C LEU A 202 21.40 -4.08 4.21
N LEU A 203 21.10 -3.01 3.44
CA LEU A 203 20.47 -3.12 2.12
C LEU A 203 21.24 -4.09 1.21
N LYS A 204 22.57 -3.91 1.13
CA LYS A 204 23.44 -4.73 0.29
C LYS A 204 23.36 -6.21 0.68
N THR A 205 23.54 -6.53 1.97
CA THR A 205 23.45 -7.92 2.44
C THR A 205 22.09 -8.52 2.15
N THR A 206 21.00 -7.82 2.47
CA THR A 206 19.64 -8.32 2.22
C THR A 206 19.37 -8.56 0.73
N VAL A 207 19.84 -7.67 -0.16
CA VAL A 207 19.76 -7.84 -1.62
C VAL A 207 20.57 -9.05 -2.10
N GLU A 208 21.84 -9.16 -1.68
CA GLU A 208 22.73 -10.25 -2.12
C GLU A 208 22.19 -11.63 -1.70
N ASP A 209 21.68 -11.74 -0.48
CA ASP A 209 21.10 -12.98 0.03
C ASP A 209 19.81 -13.35 -0.72
N LEU A 210 18.88 -12.42 -0.95
CA LEU A 210 17.65 -12.69 -1.71
C LEU A 210 17.94 -13.02 -3.18
N VAL A 211 18.90 -12.36 -3.81
CA VAL A 211 19.33 -12.71 -5.17
C VAL A 211 19.80 -14.15 -5.22
N LYS A 212 20.63 -14.56 -4.25
CA LYS A 212 21.15 -15.93 -4.17
C LYS A 212 20.03 -16.95 -3.97
N GLU A 213 19.07 -16.65 -3.11
CA GLU A 213 17.91 -17.52 -2.86
C GLU A 213 17.05 -17.68 -4.13
N ILE A 214 16.69 -16.56 -4.79
CA ILE A 214 15.90 -16.54 -6.03
C ILE A 214 16.63 -17.25 -7.19
N ASP A 215 17.95 -17.12 -7.28
CA ASP A 215 18.74 -17.81 -8.31
C ASP A 215 18.92 -19.30 -8.01
N SER A 216 18.84 -19.70 -6.74
CA SER A 216 18.88 -21.12 -6.36
C SER A 216 17.53 -21.84 -6.54
N SER A 217 16.43 -21.09 -6.63
CA SER A 217 15.10 -21.62 -6.88
C SER A 217 14.91 -21.99 -8.35
N SER A 218 14.53 -23.24 -8.62
CA SER A 218 14.25 -23.71 -9.99
C SER A 218 13.02 -23.07 -10.62
N THR A 219 12.10 -22.57 -9.81
CA THR A 219 10.86 -21.90 -10.24
C THR A 219 10.99 -20.38 -10.19
N GLY A 220 12.07 -19.86 -9.58
CA GLY A 220 12.22 -18.45 -9.21
C GLY A 220 11.34 -18.02 -8.02
N LEU A 221 10.52 -18.92 -7.46
CA LEU A 221 9.66 -18.65 -6.31
C LEU A 221 10.40 -18.98 -5.01
N ILE A 222 10.14 -18.19 -3.97
CA ILE A 222 10.61 -18.36 -2.60
C ILE A 222 9.49 -17.98 -1.62
N ASP A 223 9.58 -18.47 -0.39
CA ASP A 223 8.52 -18.31 0.60
C ASP A 223 8.56 -16.94 1.31
N ASP A 224 7.36 -16.42 1.62
CA ASP A 224 7.16 -15.23 2.46
C ASP A 224 7.10 -15.63 3.94
N TYR A 225 6.38 -16.73 4.22
CA TYR A 225 6.37 -17.45 5.49
C TYR A 225 6.64 -18.93 5.21
N PRO A 226 7.04 -19.74 6.22
CA PRO A 226 7.29 -21.15 6.00
C PRO A 226 6.10 -21.85 5.30
N ASP A 227 6.40 -22.49 4.17
CA ASP A 227 5.48 -23.21 3.28
C ASP A 227 4.39 -22.32 2.64
N GLN A 228 4.61 -21.01 2.58
CA GLN A 228 3.67 -20.02 2.05
C GLN A 228 4.39 -19.07 1.10
N CYS A 229 4.24 -19.32 -0.20
CA CYS A 229 4.73 -18.45 -1.25
C CYS A 229 3.56 -17.71 -1.93
N PHE A 230 3.64 -16.37 -1.92
CA PHE A 230 2.76 -15.49 -2.67
C PHE A 230 3.55 -14.97 -3.89
N PRO A 231 3.31 -15.48 -5.11
CA PRO A 231 4.12 -15.12 -6.29
C PRO A 231 4.20 -13.61 -6.57
N CYS A 232 3.15 -12.86 -6.20
CA CYS A 232 3.13 -11.41 -6.28
C CYS A 232 4.22 -10.75 -5.42
N ASP A 233 4.44 -11.24 -4.20
CA ASP A 233 5.44 -10.69 -3.29
C ASP A 233 6.85 -10.99 -3.79
N VAL A 234 7.07 -12.15 -4.40
CA VAL A 234 8.32 -12.49 -5.11
C VAL A 234 8.60 -11.50 -6.26
N VAL A 235 7.58 -11.16 -7.06
CA VAL A 235 7.74 -10.17 -8.14
C VAL A 235 8.00 -8.77 -7.60
N CYS A 236 7.33 -8.37 -6.52
CA CYS A 236 7.64 -7.12 -5.83
C CYS A 236 9.08 -7.13 -5.31
N CYS A 237 9.54 -8.24 -4.73
CA CYS A 237 10.91 -8.42 -4.25
C CYS A 237 11.93 -8.24 -5.37
N ILE A 238 11.72 -8.86 -6.53
CA ILE A 238 12.56 -8.68 -7.72
C ILE A 238 12.60 -7.20 -8.14
N ALA A 239 11.47 -6.51 -8.15
CA ALA A 239 11.40 -5.09 -8.46
C ALA A 239 12.14 -4.21 -7.45
N MET A 240 12.02 -4.52 -6.15
CA MET A 240 12.73 -3.80 -5.09
C MET A 240 14.25 -4.05 -5.16
N ILE A 241 14.69 -5.24 -5.55
CA ILE A 241 16.11 -5.53 -5.80
C ILE A 241 16.64 -4.72 -7.00
N GLU A 242 15.91 -4.66 -8.12
CA GLU A 242 16.30 -3.81 -9.25
C GLU A 242 16.38 -2.33 -8.84
N HIS A 243 15.38 -1.86 -8.08
CA HIS A 243 15.32 -0.49 -7.59
C HIS A 243 16.51 -0.17 -6.66
N ALA A 244 16.83 -1.08 -5.74
CA ALA A 244 17.96 -0.98 -4.82
C ALA A 244 19.32 -1.01 -5.52
N SER A 245 19.42 -1.69 -6.66
CA SER A 245 20.69 -1.84 -7.38
C SER A 245 21.28 -0.49 -7.76
N LYS A 246 20.45 0.46 -8.20
CA LYS A 246 20.90 1.83 -8.54
C LYS A 246 21.45 2.55 -7.31
N ALA A 247 20.80 2.42 -6.15
CA ALA A 247 21.28 2.98 -4.89
C ALA A 247 22.60 2.35 -4.42
N LEU A 248 22.85 1.10 -4.78
CA LEU A 248 24.08 0.36 -4.50
C LEU A 248 25.18 0.56 -5.57
N GLY A 249 24.90 1.31 -6.64
CA GLY A 249 25.84 1.53 -7.74
C GLY A 249 25.98 0.35 -8.71
N GLU A 250 24.97 -0.52 -8.76
CA GLU A 250 24.87 -1.70 -9.63
C GLU A 250 23.74 -1.54 -10.66
N ASP A 251 23.79 -2.33 -11.74
CA ASP A 251 22.68 -2.50 -12.67
C ASP A 251 22.28 -3.98 -12.71
N ARG A 252 21.06 -4.27 -12.26
CA ARG A 252 20.48 -5.62 -12.25
C ARG A 252 19.25 -5.73 -13.15
N SER A 253 19.02 -4.80 -14.05
CA SER A 253 17.86 -4.83 -14.97
C SER A 253 17.78 -6.15 -15.76
N GLY A 254 18.92 -6.65 -16.26
CA GLY A 254 18.99 -7.95 -16.95
C GLY A 254 18.67 -9.14 -16.05
N TRP A 255 19.16 -9.14 -14.80
CA TRP A 255 18.84 -10.17 -13.81
C TRP A 255 17.36 -10.14 -13.45
N ALA A 256 16.80 -8.96 -13.19
CA ALA A 256 15.42 -8.80 -12.78
C ALA A 256 14.45 -9.26 -13.86
N LYS A 257 14.75 -8.97 -15.14
CA LYS A 257 13.99 -9.50 -16.28
C LYS A 257 14.01 -11.03 -16.32
N GLN A 258 15.19 -11.65 -16.16
CA GLN A 258 15.31 -13.11 -16.17
C GLN A 258 14.60 -13.76 -14.97
N ALA A 259 14.72 -13.19 -13.77
CA ALA A 259 14.04 -13.67 -12.57
C ALA A 259 12.52 -13.61 -12.74
N MET A 260 11.99 -12.49 -13.26
CA MET A 260 10.56 -12.34 -13.58
C MET A 260 10.10 -13.39 -14.59
N THR A 261 10.87 -13.63 -15.65
CA THR A 261 10.55 -14.68 -16.63
C THR A 261 10.45 -16.06 -15.97
N ARG A 262 11.42 -16.44 -15.12
CA ARG A 262 11.38 -17.74 -14.40
C ARG A 262 10.12 -17.88 -13.55
N VAL A 263 9.75 -16.84 -12.81
CA VAL A 263 8.51 -16.84 -12.00
C VAL A 263 7.29 -17.07 -12.91
N MET A 264 7.19 -16.32 -14.02
CA MET A 264 6.03 -16.37 -14.91
C MET A 264 5.94 -17.62 -15.79
N GLU A 265 7.04 -18.37 -15.99
CA GLU A 265 7.01 -19.68 -16.66
C GLU A 265 6.11 -20.69 -15.93
N ASN A 266 5.89 -20.51 -14.62
CA ASN A 266 4.95 -21.32 -13.84
C ASN A 266 3.48 -20.94 -14.08
N PHE A 267 3.21 -19.76 -14.64
CA PHE A 267 1.87 -19.16 -14.74
C PHE A 267 1.54 -18.73 -16.18
N PRO A 268 1.38 -19.68 -17.12
CA PRO A 268 1.20 -19.39 -18.54
C PRO A 268 -0.11 -18.65 -18.87
N SER A 269 -1.08 -18.60 -17.94
CA SER A 269 -2.29 -17.76 -18.07
C SER A 269 -1.99 -16.25 -17.99
N GLY A 270 -0.79 -15.87 -17.52
CA GLY A 270 -0.42 -14.48 -17.27
C GLY A 270 -0.94 -13.94 -15.94
N LEU A 271 -1.64 -14.75 -15.15
CA LEU A 271 -2.20 -14.37 -13.85
C LEU A 271 -1.65 -15.31 -12.78
N PRO A 272 -0.69 -14.85 -11.95
CA PRO A 272 -0.22 -15.64 -10.83
C PRO A 272 -1.36 -16.01 -9.87
N PRO A 273 -1.32 -17.20 -9.25
CA PRO A 273 -2.26 -17.59 -8.21
C PRO A 273 -2.06 -16.74 -6.96
N TYR A 274 -3.04 -16.76 -6.05
CA TYR A 274 -2.86 -16.17 -4.72
C TYR A 274 -1.70 -16.83 -3.97
N MET A 275 -1.64 -18.17 -3.99
CA MET A 275 -0.55 -18.96 -3.41
C MET A 275 -0.05 -20.01 -4.40
N ALA A 276 1.26 -20.25 -4.36
CA ALA A 276 1.90 -21.33 -5.10
C ALA A 276 2.81 -22.14 -4.17
N HIS A 277 3.08 -23.39 -4.55
CA HIS A 277 4.08 -24.21 -3.88
C HIS A 277 5.46 -23.87 -4.47
N ALA A 278 6.32 -23.16 -3.73
CA ALA A 278 7.58 -22.62 -4.23
C ALA A 278 8.47 -23.68 -4.93
N PRO A 279 8.69 -24.90 -4.39
CA PRO A 279 9.56 -25.88 -5.04
C PRO A 279 9.07 -26.38 -6.41
N THR A 280 7.76 -26.37 -6.67
CA THR A 280 7.19 -26.94 -7.90
C THR A 280 6.51 -25.92 -8.81
N GLY A 281 6.25 -24.70 -8.33
CA GLY A 281 5.52 -23.67 -9.05
C GLY A 281 4.02 -23.94 -9.18
N ALA A 282 3.53 -25.02 -8.55
CA ALA A 282 2.14 -25.41 -8.65
C ALA A 282 1.23 -24.43 -7.90
N ALA A 283 0.20 -23.93 -8.57
CA ALA A 283 -0.83 -23.12 -7.93
C ALA A 283 -1.52 -23.93 -6.82
N GLN A 284 -1.59 -23.35 -5.62
CA GLN A 284 -2.32 -23.90 -4.48
C GLN A 284 -3.71 -23.26 -4.33
N GLU A 285 -3.85 -22.03 -4.80
CA GLU A 285 -5.09 -21.25 -4.76
C GLU A 285 -5.35 -20.57 -6.10
N PRO A 286 -6.61 -20.19 -6.40
CA PRO A 286 -6.91 -19.41 -7.59
C PRO A 286 -6.28 -18.01 -7.54
N SER A 287 -6.22 -17.37 -8.70
CA SER A 287 -5.82 -15.96 -8.79
C SER A 287 -6.82 -15.05 -8.08
N ARG A 288 -6.35 -13.92 -7.53
CA ARG A 288 -7.19 -12.97 -6.78
C ARG A 288 -6.96 -11.53 -7.21
N GLY A 289 -8.03 -10.75 -7.10
CA GLY A 289 -8.07 -9.34 -7.45
C GLY A 289 -7.05 -8.50 -6.70
N CYS A 290 -7.07 -8.57 -5.37
CA CYS A 290 -6.23 -7.70 -4.54
C CYS A 290 -4.73 -7.93 -4.79
N THR A 291 -4.31 -9.19 -4.81
CA THR A 291 -2.91 -9.59 -4.95
C THR A 291 -2.36 -9.21 -6.32
N ASN A 292 -3.12 -9.42 -7.40
CA ASN A 292 -2.67 -9.01 -8.72
C ASN A 292 -2.57 -7.49 -8.88
N GLY A 293 -3.38 -6.71 -8.16
CA GLY A 293 -3.22 -5.25 -8.13
C GLY A 293 -1.83 -4.83 -7.65
N PHE A 294 -1.28 -5.54 -6.65
CA PHE A 294 0.09 -5.33 -6.18
C PHE A 294 1.12 -5.81 -7.22
N PHE A 295 0.91 -6.95 -7.88
CA PHE A 295 1.78 -7.47 -8.95
C PHE A 295 1.91 -6.49 -10.11
N PHE A 296 0.79 -5.95 -10.62
CA PHE A 296 0.76 -5.05 -11.76
C PHE A 296 1.34 -3.66 -11.46
N THR A 297 1.51 -3.32 -10.19
CA THR A 297 2.25 -2.10 -9.80
C THR A 297 3.72 -2.18 -10.22
N TYR A 298 4.30 -3.39 -10.27
CA TYR A 298 5.73 -3.57 -10.55
C TYR A 298 6.03 -4.29 -11.85
N SER A 299 5.14 -5.16 -12.33
CA SER A 299 5.40 -6.00 -13.51
C SER A 299 5.67 -5.18 -14.78
N ALA A 300 5.08 -3.99 -14.91
CA ALA A 300 5.30 -3.10 -16.06
C ALA A 300 6.75 -2.60 -16.17
N GLY A 301 7.45 -2.44 -15.04
CA GLY A 301 8.87 -2.05 -15.03
C GLY A 301 9.80 -3.22 -15.36
N LEU A 302 9.42 -4.44 -14.96
CA LEU A 302 10.23 -5.65 -15.13
C LEU A 302 10.07 -6.30 -16.51
N ALA A 303 8.85 -6.29 -17.04
CA ALA A 303 8.47 -6.93 -18.30
C ALA A 303 7.51 -6.01 -19.09
N PRO A 304 8.00 -4.88 -19.64
CA PRO A 304 7.16 -3.88 -20.30
C PRO A 304 6.43 -4.40 -21.55
N ASP A 305 6.99 -5.42 -22.21
CA ASP A 305 6.40 -6.00 -23.43
C ASP A 305 5.27 -7.00 -23.11
N ASP A 306 5.39 -7.74 -22.00
CA ASP A 306 4.45 -8.81 -21.62
C ASP A 306 3.35 -8.33 -20.65
N SER A 307 3.70 -7.41 -19.74
CA SER A 307 2.79 -6.89 -18.71
C SER A 307 1.45 -6.35 -19.26
N PRO A 308 1.38 -5.64 -20.41
CA PRO A 308 0.10 -5.21 -20.98
C PRO A 308 -0.83 -6.37 -21.36
N VAL A 309 -0.29 -7.52 -21.77
CA VAL A 309 -1.08 -8.71 -22.10
C VAL A 309 -1.67 -9.33 -20.83
N TRP A 310 -0.84 -9.49 -19.80
CA TRP A 310 -1.26 -9.99 -18.49
C TRP A 310 -2.28 -9.05 -17.82
N TYR A 311 -2.06 -7.74 -17.92
CA TYR A 311 -2.97 -6.74 -17.36
C TYR A 311 -4.34 -6.78 -18.03
N ARG A 312 -4.41 -7.09 -19.33
CA ARG A 312 -5.69 -7.29 -20.00
C ARG A 312 -6.43 -8.51 -19.43
N ALA A 313 -5.76 -9.63 -19.21
CA ALA A 313 -6.36 -10.79 -18.56
C ALA A 313 -6.88 -10.43 -17.15
N TYR A 314 -6.12 -9.63 -16.40
CA TYR A 314 -6.54 -9.15 -15.08
C TYR A 314 -7.79 -8.27 -15.13
N VAL A 315 -7.85 -7.32 -16.08
CA VAL A 315 -9.05 -6.49 -16.32
C VAL A 315 -10.23 -7.39 -16.69
N ASP A 316 -10.07 -8.29 -17.65
CA ASP A 316 -11.15 -9.15 -18.14
C ASP A 316 -11.73 -10.04 -17.05
N GLU A 317 -10.91 -10.49 -16.08
CA GLU A 317 -11.33 -11.39 -15.02
C GLU A 317 -11.86 -10.68 -13.76
N PHE A 318 -11.27 -9.55 -13.37
CA PHE A 318 -11.54 -8.93 -12.05
C PHE A 318 -12.17 -7.54 -12.12
N TRP A 319 -12.12 -6.83 -13.25
CA TRP A 319 -12.76 -5.52 -13.36
C TRP A 319 -14.28 -5.66 -13.50
N GLN A 320 -15.02 -4.81 -12.80
CA GLN A 320 -16.46 -4.67 -12.97
C GLN A 320 -16.86 -3.20 -13.01
N GLU A 321 -17.83 -2.88 -13.84
CA GLU A 321 -18.38 -1.53 -13.98
C GLU A 321 -19.88 -1.59 -14.23
N ASN A 322 -20.62 -0.71 -13.54
CA ASN A 322 -22.03 -0.45 -13.78
C ASN A 322 -22.29 1.07 -13.79
N LEU A 323 -23.55 1.48 -13.94
CA LEU A 323 -23.95 2.89 -14.03
C LEU A 323 -23.57 3.76 -12.82
N LEU A 324 -23.31 3.16 -11.65
CA LEU A 324 -23.08 3.88 -10.39
C LEU A 324 -21.69 3.67 -9.80
N ALA A 325 -21.02 2.55 -10.14
CA ALA A 325 -19.76 2.17 -9.54
C ALA A 325 -18.91 1.33 -10.49
N ALA A 326 -17.60 1.48 -10.36
CA ALA A 326 -16.61 0.63 -10.99
C ALA A 326 -15.57 0.21 -9.96
N GLY A 327 -14.97 -0.97 -10.13
CA GLY A 327 -13.93 -1.45 -9.23
C GLY A 327 -13.47 -2.86 -9.53
N TRP A 328 -12.47 -3.29 -8.75
CA TRP A 328 -11.88 -4.62 -8.82
C TRP A 328 -12.61 -5.57 -7.86
N ARG A 329 -12.94 -6.78 -8.34
CA ARG A 329 -13.43 -7.88 -7.52
C ARG A 329 -12.26 -8.61 -6.87
N GLU A 330 -12.45 -9.17 -5.68
CA GLU A 330 -11.45 -10.06 -5.06
C GLU A 330 -11.38 -11.42 -5.77
N PHE A 331 -12.53 -11.93 -6.20
CA PHE A 331 -12.66 -13.21 -6.89
C PHE A 331 -13.13 -12.98 -8.33
N SER A 332 -12.72 -13.90 -9.21
CA SER A 332 -13.05 -13.92 -10.64
C SER A 332 -14.52 -13.62 -10.91
N ASN A 333 -14.81 -12.91 -12.01
CA ASN A 333 -16.18 -12.72 -12.47
C ASN A 333 -16.86 -14.02 -12.92
N GLU A 334 -16.09 -15.06 -13.24
CA GLU A 334 -16.59 -16.39 -13.59
C GLU A 334 -16.99 -17.23 -12.37
N SER A 335 -16.52 -16.88 -11.16
CA SER A 335 -16.79 -17.63 -9.93
C SER A 335 -18.20 -17.40 -9.35
N ASP A 336 -19.07 -16.67 -10.06
CA ASP A 336 -20.49 -16.52 -9.69
C ASP A 336 -21.35 -17.76 -10.06
N ALA A 337 -20.73 -18.83 -10.58
CA ALA A 337 -21.38 -20.14 -10.65
C ALA A 337 -21.63 -20.66 -9.21
N PRO A 338 -22.88 -20.97 -8.83
CA PRO A 338 -23.11 -21.65 -7.56
C PRO A 338 -22.40 -23.01 -7.58
N PRO A 339 -21.85 -23.48 -6.44
CA PRO A 339 -21.22 -24.80 -6.35
C PRO A 339 -22.16 -25.94 -6.76
#